data_AF-A0A7X7P676-F1
#
_entry.id   AF-A0A7X7P676-F1
#
_cell.length_a   1.000
_cell.length_b   1.000
_cell.length_c   1.000
_cell.angle_alpha   90.00
_cell.angle_beta   90.00
_cell.angle_gamma   90.00
#
_symmetry.space_group_name_H-M   'P 1'
#
loop_
_entity.id
_entity.type
_entity.pdbx_description
1 polymer ?
#
loop_
_entity_poly.entity_id
_entity_poly.type
_entity_poly.pdbx_seq_one_letter_code
_entity_poly.pdbx_strand_id
1 'polypeptide(L)'
;MKDPEPLPDKLINAAQATANLLKLPANWLNCGPADLFRMGLPEGFVERLQTKVIGDCLVIHYVSRTDQIHFKLYASVDRGGYHVTDLRALNPTADELFMAAKWCTTQDVSEPFLYLLKEFLKAFEYENVAEKL
;
A
#
# COMPACT_ATOMS: atom_id res chain seq x y z
N MET A 1 3.91 13.79 -15.15
CA MET A 1 4.51 12.75 -14.29
C MET A 1 5.02 11.65 -15.23
N LYS A 2 6.20 11.07 -14.99
CA LYS A 2 6.77 10.03 -15.87
C LYS A 2 6.14 8.69 -15.48
N ASP A 3 5.76 7.90 -16.48
CA ASP A 3 5.29 6.54 -16.24
C ASP A 3 6.43 5.68 -15.66
N PRO A 4 6.11 4.70 -14.81
CA PRO A 4 7.11 3.74 -14.33
C PRO A 4 7.82 3.11 -15.53
N GLU A 5 9.14 3.01 -15.44
CA GLU A 5 9.90 2.25 -16.43
C GLU A 5 9.50 0.76 -16.34
N PRO A 6 9.41 0.06 -17.47
CA PRO A 6 9.11 -1.37 -17.45
C PRO A 6 10.21 -2.13 -16.69
N LEU A 7 9.83 -3.25 -16.06
CA LEU A 7 10.81 -4.12 -15.41
C LEU A 7 11.82 -4.62 -16.47
N PRO A 8 13.13 -4.62 -16.18
CA PRO A 8 14.12 -5.13 -17.10
C PRO A 8 13.91 -6.63 -17.41
N ASP A 9 14.17 -7.05 -18.65
CA ASP A 9 14.00 -8.45 -19.08
C ASP A 9 14.70 -9.46 -18.16
N LYS A 10 15.89 -9.09 -17.67
CA LYS A 10 16.66 -9.93 -16.72
C LYS A 10 15.88 -10.19 -15.42
N LEU A 11 15.18 -9.18 -14.91
CA LEU A 11 14.36 -9.30 -13.69
C LEU A 11 13.09 -10.11 -13.97
N ILE A 12 12.44 -9.89 -15.12
CA ILE A 12 11.26 -10.66 -15.54
C ILE A 12 11.61 -12.15 -15.66
N ASN A 13 12.71 -12.48 -16.34
CA ASN A 13 13.16 -13.86 -16.52
C ASN A 13 13.51 -14.52 -15.17
N ALA A 14 14.18 -13.81 -14.27
CA ALA A 14 14.48 -14.30 -12.93
C ALA A 14 13.22 -14.50 -12.08
N ALA A 15 12.24 -13.59 -12.17
CA ALA A 15 10.98 -13.68 -11.47
C ALA A 15 10.14 -14.88 -11.97
N GLN A 16 10.14 -15.15 -13.28
CA GLN A 16 9.47 -16.31 -13.87
C GLN A 16 10.12 -17.63 -13.45
N ALA A 17 11.45 -17.71 -13.47
CA ALA A 17 12.18 -18.89 -12.99
C ALA A 17 11.88 -19.18 -11.51
N THR A 18 11.86 -18.12 -10.69
CA THR A 18 11.48 -18.19 -9.26
C THR A 18 10.04 -18.64 -9.09
N ALA A 19 9.11 -18.12 -9.89
CA ALA A 19 7.70 -18.52 -9.85
C ALA A 19 7.52 -20.01 -10.14
N ASN A 20 8.18 -20.51 -11.18
CA ASN A 20 8.13 -21.92 -11.56
C ASN A 20 8.69 -22.83 -10.45
N LEU A 21 9.83 -22.43 -9.87
CA LEU A 21 10.49 -23.20 -8.81
C LEU A 21 9.66 -23.27 -7.52
N LEU A 22 9.10 -22.13 -7.11
CA LEU A 22 8.35 -21.99 -5.85
C LEU A 22 6.83 -22.16 -6.01
N LYS A 23 6.36 -22.45 -7.24
CA LYS A 23 4.94 -22.54 -7.61
C LYS A 23 4.14 -21.28 -7.24
N LEU A 24 4.73 -20.10 -7.45
CA LEU A 24 4.04 -18.83 -7.26
C LEU A 24 3.16 -18.49 -8.48
N PRO A 25 2.13 -17.64 -8.32
CA PRO A 25 1.40 -17.08 -9.46
C PRO A 25 2.34 -16.39 -10.44
N ALA A 26 2.07 -16.48 -11.75
CA ALA A 26 2.97 -15.92 -12.78
C ALA A 26 3.20 -14.40 -12.63
N ASN A 27 2.22 -13.68 -12.07
CA ASN A 27 2.26 -12.24 -11.84
C ASN A 27 2.62 -11.85 -10.39
N TRP A 28 3.24 -12.74 -9.62
CA TRP A 28 3.58 -12.47 -8.21
C TRP A 28 4.47 -11.22 -8.02
N LEU A 29 5.29 -10.89 -9.02
CA LEU A 29 6.02 -9.62 -9.13
C LEU A 29 5.47 -8.84 -10.33
N ASN A 30 4.92 -7.65 -10.09
CA ASN A 30 4.31 -6.83 -11.14
C ASN A 30 4.37 -5.33 -10.80
N CYS A 31 4.13 -4.48 -11.80
CA CYS A 31 4.05 -3.02 -11.66
C CYS A 31 2.61 -2.51 -11.61
N GLY A 32 1.61 -3.37 -11.35
CA GLY A 32 0.19 -2.98 -11.34
C GLY A 32 -0.13 -1.80 -10.41
N PRO A 33 0.47 -1.70 -9.21
CA PRO A 33 0.24 -0.56 -8.32
C PRO A 33 0.90 0.75 -8.76
N ALA A 34 1.54 0.81 -9.92
CA ALA A 34 2.28 2.01 -10.31
C ALA A 34 1.39 3.23 -10.59
N ASP A 35 0.08 3.05 -10.80
CA ASP A 35 -0.87 4.15 -10.86
C ASP A 35 -1.00 4.90 -9.51
N LEU A 36 -0.64 4.28 -8.38
CA LEU A 36 -0.59 4.97 -7.07
C LEU A 36 0.37 6.17 -7.08
N PHE A 37 1.43 6.13 -7.89
CA PHE A 37 2.33 7.28 -8.04
C PHE A 37 1.59 8.50 -8.59
N ARG A 38 0.59 8.29 -9.46
CA ARG A 38 -0.21 9.35 -10.07
C ARG A 38 -1.24 9.94 -9.10
N MET A 39 -1.70 9.15 -8.14
CA MET A 39 -2.70 9.56 -7.14
C MET A 39 -2.08 10.29 -5.94
N GLY A 40 -0.76 10.21 -5.79
CA GLY A 40 0.00 10.88 -4.73
C GLY A 40 0.30 9.96 -3.56
N LEU A 41 1.53 10.01 -3.07
CA LEU A 41 2.02 9.14 -2.00
C LEU A 41 1.87 9.83 -0.63
N PRO A 42 1.83 9.06 0.48
CA PRO A 42 1.85 9.63 1.81
C PRO A 42 3.02 10.62 2.01
N GLU A 43 2.79 11.69 2.77
CA GLU A 43 3.85 12.66 3.08
C GLU A 43 5.03 11.97 3.78
N GLY A 44 6.26 12.24 3.34
CA GLY A 44 7.46 11.61 3.88
C GLY A 44 7.73 10.19 3.37
N PHE A 45 7.03 9.73 2.33
CA PHE A 45 7.14 8.36 1.80
C PHE A 45 8.57 8.01 1.39
N VAL A 46 9.26 8.90 0.66
CA VAL A 46 10.60 8.63 0.12
C VAL A 46 11.62 8.51 1.25
N GLU A 47 11.48 9.36 2.26
CA GLU A 47 12.34 9.42 3.44
C GLU A 47 12.22 8.17 4.32
N ARG A 48 11.08 7.48 4.25
CA ARG A 48 10.82 6.25 5.02
C ARG A 48 11.16 4.95 4.28
N LEU A 49 11.57 5.02 3.00
CA LEU A 49 11.94 3.84 2.23
C LEU A 49 13.08 3.06 2.90
N GLN A 50 12.87 1.76 3.06
CA GLN A 50 13.87 0.86 3.63
C GLN A 50 14.68 0.23 2.49
N THR A 51 15.93 0.66 2.35
CA THR A 51 16.82 0.21 1.27
C THR A 51 17.52 -1.08 1.66
N LYS A 52 17.43 -2.09 0.79
CA LYS A 52 18.19 -3.33 0.89
C LYS A 52 19.02 -3.52 -0.38
N VAL A 53 20.32 -3.68 -0.19
CA VAL A 53 21.26 -3.99 -1.28
C VAL A 53 21.54 -5.50 -1.25
N ILE A 54 21.38 -6.17 -2.38
CA ILE A 54 21.63 -7.60 -2.57
C ILE A 54 22.73 -7.75 -3.62
N GLY A 55 23.93 -8.07 -3.15
CA GLY A 55 25.13 -8.10 -4.00
C GLY A 55 25.37 -6.74 -4.68
N ASP A 56 26.00 -6.77 -5.84
CA ASP A 56 26.45 -5.54 -6.53
C ASP A 56 25.42 -4.96 -7.51
N CYS A 57 24.32 -5.67 -7.77
CA CYS A 57 23.45 -5.37 -8.91
C CYS A 57 21.96 -5.20 -8.58
N LEU A 58 21.55 -5.38 -7.32
CA LEU A 58 20.15 -5.30 -6.93
C LEU A 58 19.97 -4.43 -5.69
N VAL A 59 19.29 -3.30 -5.87
CA VAL A 59 18.83 -2.43 -4.78
C VAL A 59 17.31 -2.49 -4.74
N ILE A 60 16.76 -2.80 -3.57
CA ILE A 60 15.32 -2.87 -3.34
C ILE A 60 14.95 -1.80 -2.31
N HIS A 61 13.98 -0.97 -2.62
CA HIS A 61 13.38 -0.05 -1.67
C HIS A 61 12.03 -0.60 -1.21
N TYR A 62 11.94 -1.00 0.06
CA TYR A 62 10.69 -1.43 0.66
C TYR A 62 9.95 -0.25 1.26
N VAL A 63 8.63 -0.24 1.07
CA VAL A 63 7.74 0.71 1.74
C VAL A 63 7.72 0.46 3.24
N SER A 64 7.73 1.52 4.04
CA SER A 64 7.73 1.38 5.49
C SER A 64 6.43 0.78 6.00
N ARG A 65 6.41 0.28 7.25
CA ARG A 65 5.18 -0.18 7.90
C ARG A 65 4.11 0.93 7.91
N THR A 66 4.51 2.17 8.16
CA THR A 66 3.60 3.33 8.16
C THR A 66 2.93 3.52 6.80
N ASP A 67 3.69 3.42 5.70
CA ASP A 67 3.15 3.57 4.35
C ASP A 67 2.27 2.37 3.96
N GLN A 68 2.61 1.17 4.43
CA GLN A 68 1.74 -0.01 4.27
C GLN A 68 0.38 0.19 4.95
N ILE A 69 0.32 0.83 6.12
CA ILE A 69 -0.95 1.15 6.79
C ILE A 69 -1.80 2.09 5.92
N HIS A 70 -1.19 3.10 5.30
CA HIS A 70 -1.89 4.03 4.40
C HIS A 70 -2.53 3.28 3.23
N PHE A 71 -1.73 2.49 2.50
CA PHE A 71 -2.21 1.75 1.34
C PHE A 71 -3.24 0.68 1.70
N LYS A 72 -3.05 -0.01 2.83
CA LYS A 72 -3.97 -1.07 3.27
C LYS A 72 -5.28 -0.50 3.81
N LEU A 73 -5.29 0.67 4.45
CA LEU A 73 -6.53 1.32 4.84
C LEU A 73 -7.34 1.69 3.59
N TYR A 74 -6.73 2.37 2.61
CA TYR A 74 -7.42 2.73 1.37
C TYR A 74 -7.99 1.49 0.65
N ALA A 75 -7.17 0.46 0.45
CA ALA A 75 -7.60 -0.78 -0.21
C ALA A 75 -8.66 -1.56 0.61
N SER A 76 -8.65 -1.45 1.93
CA SER A 76 -9.66 -2.08 2.79
C SER A 76 -11.03 -1.44 2.62
N VAL A 77 -11.09 -0.11 2.48
CA VAL A 77 -12.34 0.62 2.23
C VAL A 77 -12.83 0.41 0.79
N ASP A 78 -11.93 0.44 -0.19
CA ASP A 78 -12.28 0.28 -1.62
C ASP A 78 -12.68 -1.16 -1.99
N ARG A 79 -11.97 -2.17 -1.46
CA ARG A 79 -12.09 -3.57 -1.93
C ARG A 79 -12.35 -4.59 -0.83
N GLY A 80 -12.01 -4.27 0.42
CA GLY A 80 -12.14 -5.20 1.55
C GLY A 80 -11.28 -6.47 1.40
N GLY A 81 -11.79 -7.59 1.90
CA GLY A 81 -11.13 -8.89 1.78
C GLY A 81 -9.78 -8.97 2.50
N TYR A 82 -8.77 -9.56 1.85
CA TYR A 82 -7.45 -9.77 2.46
C TYR A 82 -6.74 -8.48 2.87
N HIS A 83 -7.09 -7.33 2.27
CA HIS A 83 -6.57 -6.03 2.66
C HIS A 83 -6.88 -5.69 4.12
N VAL A 84 -8.04 -6.10 4.62
CA VAL A 84 -8.46 -5.91 6.02
C VAL A 84 -7.62 -6.78 6.95
N THR A 85 -7.36 -8.02 6.56
CA THR A 85 -6.49 -8.94 7.32
C THR A 85 -5.07 -8.43 7.38
N ASP A 86 -4.53 -7.93 6.25
CA ASP A 86 -3.20 -7.33 6.19
C ASP A 86 -3.12 -6.08 7.07
N LEU A 87 -4.11 -5.19 7.01
CA LEU A 87 -4.17 -4.00 7.86
C LEU A 87 -4.17 -4.37 9.35
N ARG A 88 -4.95 -5.39 9.73
CA ARG A 88 -4.97 -5.88 11.12
C ARG A 88 -3.62 -6.47 11.52
N ALA A 89 -2.94 -7.18 10.63
CA ALA A 89 -1.61 -7.74 10.88
C ALA A 89 -0.54 -6.66 11.06
N LEU A 90 -0.71 -5.48 10.45
CA LEU A 90 0.17 -4.32 10.69
C LEU A 90 -0.02 -3.72 12.09
N ASN A 91 -1.09 -4.07 12.81
CA ASN A 91 -1.43 -3.63 14.16
C ASN A 91 -1.27 -2.11 14.33
N PRO A 92 -2.04 -1.29 13.60
CA PRO A 92 -1.86 0.15 13.57
C PRO A 92 -2.33 0.80 14.87
N THR A 93 -1.70 1.92 15.25
CA THR A 93 -2.23 2.76 16.33
C THR A 93 -3.37 3.66 15.81
N ALA A 94 -4.14 4.25 16.73
CA ALA A 94 -5.19 5.21 16.37
C ALA A 94 -4.62 6.43 15.62
N ASP A 95 -3.43 6.91 16.02
CA ASP A 95 -2.77 8.04 15.36
C ASP A 95 -2.28 7.67 13.95
N GLU A 96 -1.75 6.47 13.76
CA GLU A 96 -1.36 5.96 12.45
C GLU A 96 -2.57 5.83 11.51
N LEU A 97 -3.70 5.30 12.02
CA LEU A 97 -4.94 5.22 11.25
C LEU A 97 -5.51 6.60 10.93
N PHE A 98 -5.40 7.56 11.84
CA PHE A 98 -5.86 8.92 11.59
C PHE A 98 -5.06 9.59 10.47
N MET A 99 -3.73 9.45 10.47
CA MET A 99 -2.88 9.95 9.39
C MET A 99 -3.16 9.25 8.06
N ALA A 100 -3.33 7.92 8.10
CA ALA A 100 -3.71 7.15 6.92
C ALA A 100 -5.08 7.58 6.37
N ALA A 101 -6.06 7.82 7.23
CA ALA A 101 -7.40 8.23 6.85
C ALA A 101 -7.39 9.62 6.20
N LYS A 102 -6.64 10.59 6.74
CA LYS A 102 -6.44 11.89 6.10
C LYS A 102 -5.81 11.77 4.72
N TRP A 103 -4.87 10.85 4.54
CA TRP A 103 -4.32 10.62 3.21
C TRP A 103 -5.38 10.00 2.28
N CYS A 104 -6.17 9.03 2.75
CA CYS A 104 -7.24 8.41 1.96
C CYS A 104 -8.24 9.44 1.41
N THR A 105 -8.60 10.47 2.18
CA THR A 105 -9.52 11.53 1.72
C THR A 105 -8.92 12.45 0.66
N THR A 106 -7.60 12.40 0.43
CA THR A 106 -6.96 13.06 -0.73
C THR A 106 -6.97 12.18 -1.98
N GLN A 107 -7.09 10.86 -1.81
CA GLN A 107 -7.13 9.88 -2.91
C GLN A 107 -8.53 9.79 -3.51
N ASP A 108 -9.55 9.82 -2.65
CA ASP A 108 -10.95 9.96 -3.04
C ASP A 108 -11.60 11.05 -2.18
N VAL A 109 -11.87 12.19 -2.80
CA VAL A 109 -12.43 13.40 -2.16
C VAL A 109 -13.96 13.37 -2.03
N SER A 110 -14.60 12.26 -2.41
CA SER A 110 -16.06 12.17 -2.46
C SER A 110 -16.69 11.92 -1.08
N GLU A 111 -17.84 12.54 -0.84
CA GLU A 111 -18.64 12.32 0.38
C GLU A 111 -19.02 10.84 0.59
N PRO A 112 -19.40 10.06 -0.44
CA PRO A 112 -19.65 8.63 -0.29
C PRO A 112 -18.43 7.86 0.23
N PHE A 113 -17.23 8.18 -0.26
CA PHE A 113 -16.01 7.54 0.22
C PHE A 113 -15.72 7.90 1.68
N LEU A 114 -15.86 9.18 2.05
CA LEU A 114 -15.69 9.62 3.44
C LEU A 114 -16.66 8.88 4.40
N TYR A 115 -17.92 8.70 3.99
CA TYR A 115 -18.88 7.91 4.75
C TYR A 115 -18.42 6.46 4.92
N LEU A 116 -18.00 5.79 3.85
CA LEU A 116 -17.50 4.41 3.90
C LEU A 116 -16.25 4.27 4.75
N LEU A 117 -15.32 5.23 4.67
CA LEU A 117 -14.11 5.27 5.49
C LEU A 117 -14.45 5.36 6.99
N LYS A 118 -15.40 6.23 7.36
CA LYS A 118 -15.87 6.35 8.74
C LYS A 118 -16.52 5.06 9.23
N GLU A 119 -17.45 4.49 8.46
CA GLU A 119 -18.12 3.24 8.84
C GLU A 119 -17.13 2.07 8.94
N PHE A 120 -16.14 2.00 8.04
CA PHE A 120 -15.05 1.04 8.13
C PHE A 120 -14.27 1.20 9.44
N LEU A 121 -13.84 2.42 9.79
CA LEU A 121 -13.06 2.68 11.00
C LEU A 121 -13.83 2.31 12.28
N LYS A 122 -15.13 2.57 12.32
CA LYS A 122 -16.00 2.12 13.43
C LYS A 122 -16.06 0.60 13.54
N ALA A 123 -16.33 -0.07 12.41
CA ALA A 123 -16.34 -1.53 12.34
C ALA A 123 -14.97 -2.17 12.63
N PHE A 124 -13.89 -1.43 12.39
CA PHE A 124 -12.51 -1.83 12.69
C PHE A 124 -12.09 -1.48 14.13
N GLU A 125 -13.02 -1.05 14.99
CA GLU A 125 -12.83 -0.73 16.41
C GLU A 125 -12.05 0.57 16.70
N TYR A 126 -12.09 1.54 15.79
CA TYR A 126 -11.49 2.87 15.92
C TYR A 126 -12.52 4.00 15.73
N GLU A 127 -13.63 3.93 16.46
CA GLU A 127 -14.69 4.96 16.49
C GLU A 127 -14.11 6.36 16.76
N ASN A 128 -13.15 6.45 17.70
CA ASN A 128 -12.46 7.68 18.07
C ASN A 128 -11.65 8.32 16.92
N VAL A 129 -11.25 7.54 15.91
CA VAL A 129 -10.60 8.04 14.70
C VAL A 129 -11.67 8.52 13.72
N ALA A 130 -12.76 7.76 13.55
CA ALA A 130 -13.87 8.12 12.67
C ALA A 130 -14.53 9.46 13.06
N GLU A 131 -14.68 9.73 14.35
CA GLU A 131 -15.25 10.98 14.88
C GLU A 131 -14.38 12.22 14.64
N LYS A 132 -13.07 12.04 14.42
CA LYS A 132 -12.11 13.14 14.20
C LYS A 132 -11.96 13.53 12.73
N LEU A 133 -12.49 12.72 11.81
CA LEU A 133 -12.48 12.95 10.37
C LEU A 133 -13.67 13.81 9.95
#